data_AF-A0A1B8R5K9-F1
#
_entry.id   AF-A0A1B8R5K9-F1
#
_cell.length_a   1.000
_cell.length_b   1.000
_cell.length_c   1.000
_cell.angle_alpha   90.00
_cell.angle_beta   90.00
_cell.angle_gamma   90.00
#
_symmetry.space_group_name_H-M   'P 1'
#
loop_
_entity.id
_entity.type
_entity.pdbx_description
1 polymer ?
#
loop_
_entity_poly.entity_id
_entity_poly.type
_entity_poly.pdbx_seq_one_letter_code
_entity_poly.pdbx_strand_id
1 'polypeptide(L)'
;MEHSEFQIGLEFWCGKRRWRCTDVGTRTVVAIRVHPVEMTTVQAGGTKEHETPTYEQADAMGWFDGPPFGVAEVVFDEDDLEVCSLERKDL
;
A
#
# COMPACT_ATOMS: atom_id res chain seq x y z
N MET A 1 7.10 -7.72 11.62
CA MET A 1 8.06 -6.60 11.82
C MET A 1 7.70 -5.89 13.11
N GLU A 2 8.68 -5.41 13.85
CA GLU A 2 8.47 -4.63 15.06
C GLU A 2 8.04 -3.20 14.71
N HIS A 3 7.13 -2.63 15.48
CA HIS A 3 6.59 -1.28 15.24
C HIS A 3 7.68 -0.20 15.14
N SER A 4 8.72 -0.29 15.98
CA SER A 4 9.85 0.65 15.99
C SER A 4 10.74 0.61 14.74
N GLU A 5 10.58 -0.39 13.87
CA GLU A 5 11.32 -0.48 12.60
C GLU A 5 10.71 0.40 11.50
N PHE A 6 9.48 0.88 11.68
CA PHE A 6 8.76 1.63 10.65
C PHE A 6 9.19 3.11 10.58
N GLN A 7 9.26 3.60 9.35
CA GLN A 7 9.60 4.98 9.01
C GLN A 7 8.72 5.40 7.82
N ILE A 8 8.31 6.66 7.76
CA ILE A 8 7.62 7.19 6.57
C ILE A 8 8.51 6.96 5.34
N GLY A 9 7.93 6.39 4.28
CA GLY A 9 8.62 6.01 3.05
C GLY A 9 9.19 4.59 3.04
N LEU A 10 9.25 3.91 4.19
CA LEU A 10 9.68 2.50 4.24
C LEU A 10 8.72 1.63 3.43
N GLU A 11 9.27 0.80 2.56
CA GLU A 11 8.51 -0.26 1.89
C GLU A 11 8.66 -1.59 2.63
N PHE A 12 7.55 -2.29 2.76
CA PHE A 12 7.47 -3.58 3.45
C PHE A 12 6.45 -4.49 2.78
N TRP A 13 6.54 -5.78 3.08
CA TRP A 13 5.65 -6.81 2.57
C TRP A 13 4.77 -7.33 3.69
N CYS A 14 3.49 -7.51 3.40
CA CYS A 14 2.58 -8.31 4.23
C CYS A 14 1.87 -9.29 3.29
N GLY A 15 2.26 -10.57 3.40
CA GLY A 15 1.96 -11.60 2.41
C GLY A 15 2.46 -11.23 1.00
N LYS A 16 1.56 -11.29 0.00
CA LYS A 16 1.90 -11.03 -1.41
C LYS A 16 1.79 -9.56 -1.82
N ARG A 17 1.57 -8.66 -0.86
CA ARG A 17 1.35 -7.22 -1.10
C ARG A 17 2.55 -6.43 -0.58
N ARG A 18 3.03 -5.49 -1.39
CA ARG A 18 4.02 -4.49 -0.99
C ARG A 18 3.32 -3.20 -0.63
N TRP A 19 3.72 -2.63 0.49
CA TRP A 19 3.17 -1.43 1.10
C TRP A 19 4.27 -0.40 1.28
N ARG A 20 3.89 0.88 1.26
CA ARG A 20 4.77 2.00 1.64
C ARG A 20 4.14 2.73 2.82
N CYS A 21 4.89 2.85 3.91
CA CYS A 21 4.48 3.56 5.11
C CYS A 21 4.29 5.06 4.80
N THR A 22 3.14 5.61 5.18
CA THR A 22 2.80 7.05 5.03
C THR A 22 2.69 7.75 6.38
N ASP A 23 2.41 7.02 7.47
CA ASP A 23 2.41 7.53 8.84
C ASP A 23 2.78 6.44 9.86
N VAL A 24 3.39 6.85 10.98
CA VAL A 24 3.73 5.96 12.10
C VAL A 24 3.09 6.51 13.37
N GLY A 25 1.98 5.91 13.78
CA GLY A 25 1.31 6.20 15.06
C GLY A 25 2.01 5.49 16.22
N THR A 26 1.53 5.65 17.45
CA THR A 26 2.13 4.99 18.63
C THR A 26 1.92 3.48 18.68
N ARG A 27 0.84 2.99 18.06
CA ARG A 27 0.47 1.55 18.04
C ARG A 27 0.14 1.02 16.65
N THR A 28 0.17 1.88 15.66
CA THR A 28 -0.31 1.58 14.31
C THR A 28 0.65 2.15 13.29
N VAL A 29 0.62 1.56 12.10
CA VAL A 29 1.29 2.08 10.90
C VAL A 29 0.22 2.35 9.86
N VAL A 30 0.27 3.48 9.17
CA VAL A 30 -0.58 3.74 8.00
C VAL A 30 0.27 3.56 6.75
N ALA A 31 -0.27 2.87 5.75
CA ALA A 31 0.46 2.60 4.52
C ALA A 31 -0.45 2.56 3.29
N ILE A 32 0.15 2.85 2.13
CA ILE A 32 -0.47 2.67 0.82
C ILE A 32 0.04 1.40 0.15
N ARG A 33 -0.82 0.69 -0.58
CA ARG A 33 -0.42 -0.50 -1.33
C ARG A 33 0.23 -0.08 -2.65
N VAL A 34 1.52 -0.39 -2.80
CA VAL A 34 2.30 -0.10 -4.01
C VAL A 34 2.45 -1.31 -4.93
N HIS A 35 2.10 -2.53 -4.47
CA HIS A 35 2.03 -3.72 -5.32
C HIS A 35 1.11 -4.82 -4.75
N PRO A 36 0.27 -5.48 -5.57
CA PRO A 36 -0.21 -4.97 -6.86
C PRO A 36 -1.03 -3.69 -6.64
N VAL A 37 -1.02 -2.80 -7.64
CA VAL A 37 -1.90 -1.63 -7.67
C VAL A 37 -3.18 -2.08 -8.37
N GLU A 38 -4.34 -1.89 -7.75
CA GLU A 38 -5.63 -2.25 -8.35
C GLU A 38 -6.44 -0.98 -8.59
N MET A 39 -6.85 -0.77 -9.83
CA MET A 39 -7.71 0.33 -10.27
C MET A 39 -9.07 -0.22 -10.66
N THR A 40 -10.14 0.49 -10.29
CA THR A 40 -11.48 0.23 -10.82
C THR A 40 -12.07 1.52 -11.36
N THR A 41 -12.24 1.60 -12.68
CA THR A 41 -12.88 2.73 -13.35
C THR A 41 -14.37 2.46 -13.43
N VAL A 42 -15.18 3.37 -12.88
CA VAL A 42 -16.65 3.31 -12.97
C VAL A 42 -17.09 4.30 -14.04
N GLN A 43 -17.53 3.78 -15.19
CA GLN A 43 -18.05 4.61 -16.26
C GLN A 43 -19.46 5.14 -15.91
N ALA A 44 -19.90 6.21 -16.58
CA ALA A 44 -21.20 6.84 -16.33
C ALA A 44 -22.40 5.88 -16.50
N GLY A 45 -22.25 4.79 -17.27
CA GLY A 45 -23.24 3.72 -17.41
C GLY A 45 -23.21 2.64 -16.32
N GLY A 46 -22.35 2.78 -15.31
CA GLY A 46 -22.18 1.80 -14.24
C GLY A 46 -21.26 0.63 -14.57
N THR A 47 -20.77 0.53 -15.81
CA THR A 47 -19.74 -0.44 -16.19
C THR A 47 -18.48 -0.22 -15.37
N LYS A 48 -17.96 -1.30 -14.77
CA LYS A 48 -16.72 -1.30 -14.01
C LYS A 48 -15.63 -1.99 -14.82
N GLU A 49 -14.54 -1.30 -15.04
CA GLU A 49 -13.33 -1.85 -15.67
C GLU A 49 -12.25 -1.96 -14.60
N HIS A 50 -11.66 -3.15 -14.50
CA HIS A 50 -10.59 -3.44 -13.56
C HIS A 50 -9.26 -3.47 -14.30
N GLU A 51 -8.29 -2.71 -13.79
CA GLU A 51 -6.93 -2.69 -14.30
C GLU A 51 -5.96 -2.90 -13.13
N THR A 52 -4.81 -3.50 -13.44
CA THR A 52 -3.73 -3.69 -12.46
C THR A 52 -2.46 -3.03 -12.98
N PRO A 53 -2.32 -1.69 -12.82
CA PRO A 53 -1.10 -1.00 -13.24
C PRO A 53 0.14 -1.60 -12.58
N THR A 54 1.27 -1.59 -13.28
CA THR A 54 2.55 -1.87 -12.64
C THR A 54 2.89 -0.76 -11.64
N TYR A 55 3.88 -1.03 -10.79
CA TYR A 55 4.38 -0.02 -9.86
C TYR A 55 4.83 1.24 -10.61
N GLU A 56 5.60 1.08 -11.69
CA GLU A 56 6.16 2.18 -12.48
C GLU A 56 5.07 2.98 -13.20
N GLN A 57 4.01 2.31 -13.66
CA GLN A 57 2.86 2.98 -14.28
C GLN A 57 2.11 3.84 -13.26
N ALA A 58 1.82 3.28 -12.08
CA ALA A 58 1.13 4.02 -11.02
C ALA A 58 1.99 5.18 -10.48
N ASP A 59 3.30 4.97 -10.32
CA ASP A 59 4.27 5.99 -9.90
C ASP A 59 4.34 7.14 -10.92
N ALA A 60 4.43 6.83 -12.22
CA ALA A 60 4.41 7.83 -13.29
C ALA A 60 3.09 8.62 -13.37
N MET A 61 1.98 8.05 -12.87
CA MET A 61 0.69 8.75 -12.73
C MET A 61 0.59 9.61 -11.46
N GLY A 62 1.63 9.64 -10.63
CA GLY A 62 1.66 10.36 -9.35
C GLY A 62 0.76 9.74 -8.29
N TRP A 63 0.41 8.45 -8.40
CA TRP A 63 -0.53 7.81 -7.46
C TRP A 63 0.03 7.67 -6.05
N PHE A 64 1.34 7.67 -5.91
CA PHE A 64 2.05 7.59 -4.64
C PHE A 64 2.51 8.98 -4.15
N ASP A 65 2.18 10.04 -4.88
CA ASP A 65 2.43 11.43 -4.47
C ASP A 65 1.20 11.92 -3.72
N GLY A 66 1.34 12.21 -2.43
CA GLY A 66 0.24 12.66 -1.58
C GLY A 66 0.69 13.65 -0.51
N PRO A 67 -0.24 14.08 0.36
CA PRO A 67 -1.69 13.83 0.30
C PRO A 67 -2.46 14.78 -0.66
N PRO A 68 -3.60 14.33 -1.25
CA PRO A 68 -4.16 12.98 -1.20
C PRO A 68 -3.44 12.03 -2.18
N PHE A 69 -3.21 10.78 -1.77
CA PHE A 69 -2.69 9.73 -2.65
C PHE A 69 -3.75 9.25 -3.65
N GLY A 70 -3.32 8.72 -4.79
CA GLY A 70 -4.19 8.08 -5.78
C GLY A 70 -4.70 6.69 -5.38
N VAL A 71 -4.15 6.12 -4.29
CA VAL A 71 -4.53 4.84 -3.69
C VAL A 71 -4.96 5.03 -2.24
N ALA A 72 -5.80 4.11 -1.74
CA ALA A 72 -6.27 4.16 -0.36
C ALA A 72 -5.15 3.88 0.64
N GLU A 73 -5.14 4.66 1.71
CA GLU A 73 -4.36 4.38 2.92
C GLU A 73 -5.06 3.30 3.76
N VAL A 74 -4.27 2.42 4.37
CA VAL A 74 -4.73 1.33 5.23
C VAL A 74 -3.96 1.39 6.54
N VAL A 75 -4.68 1.19 7.65
CA VAL A 75 -4.13 1.12 9.00
C VAL A 75 -3.75 -0.32 9.30
N PHE A 76 -2.52 -0.54 9.75
CA PHE A 76 -1.98 -1.78 10.28
C PHE A 76 -1.87 -1.64 11.79
N ASP A 77 -2.50 -2.54 12.53
CA ASP A 77 -2.35 -2.64 13.99
C ASP A 77 -1.24 -3.64 14.37
N GLU A 78 -1.07 -3.87 15.68
CA GLU A 78 -0.02 -4.76 16.22
C GLU A 78 -0.11 -6.18 15.65
N ASP A 79 -1.32 -6.73 15.46
CA ASP A 79 -1.54 -8.07 14.94
C ASP A 79 -1.23 -8.14 13.43
N ASP A 80 -1.61 -7.11 12.67
CA ASP A 80 -1.29 -7.01 11.24
C ASP A 80 0.23 -6.99 10.99
N LEU A 81 1.00 -6.32 11.86
CA LEU A 81 2.44 -6.16 11.71
C LEU A 81 3.23 -7.44 11.96
N GLU A 82 2.70 -8.41 12.72
CA GLU A 82 3.37 -9.68 13.03
C GLU A 82 3.73 -10.48 11.78
N VAL A 83 2.87 -10.43 10.76
CA VAL A 83 3.04 -11.17 9.50
C VAL A 83 3.81 -10.39 8.43
N CYS A 84 4.24 -9.17 8.73
CA CYS A 84 4.97 -8.33 7.80
C CYS A 84 6.49 -8.53 7.85
N SER A 85 7.18 -8.26 6.73
CA SER A 85 8.62 -8.41 6.56
C SER A 85 9.20 -7.41 5.56
N LEU A 86 10.51 -7.14 5.66
CA LEU A 86 11.22 -6.26 4.71
C LEU A 86 11.34 -6.88 3.32
N GLU A 87 11.51 -8.19 3.27
CA GLU A 87 11.60 -8.95 2.02
C GLU A 87 10.30 -9.71 1.76
N ARG A 88 10.02 -9.98 0.48
CA ARG A 88 8.91 -10.84 0.10
C ARG A 88 9.18 -12.26 0.60
N LYS A 89 8.35 -12.74 1.53
CA LYS A 89 8.32 -14.15 1.90
C LYS A 89 7.34 -14.87 0.97
N ASP A 90 7.81 -15.93 0.34
CA ASP A 90 6.96 -16.83 -0.42
C ASP A 90 6.10 -17.62 0.59
N LEU A 91 4.90 -17.12 0.87
CA LEU A 91 3.87 -17.84 1.63
C LEU A 91 3.39 -19.08 0.88
#